data_AF-A0A7R9U2W1-F1
#
_entry.id   AF-A0A7R9U2W1-F1
#
_cell.length_a   1.000
_cell.length_b   1.000
_cell.length_c   1.000
_cell.angle_alpha   90.00
_cell.angle_beta   90.00
_cell.angle_gamma   90.00
#
_symmetry.space_group_name_H-M   'P 1'
#
loop_
_entity.id
_entity.type
_entity.pdbx_description
1 polymer ?
#
loop_
_entity_poly.entity_id
_entity_poly.type
_entity_poly.pdbx_seq_one_letter_code
_entity_poly.pdbx_strand_id
1 'polypeptide(L)'
;MRLVALLVLLCGAHGFRMQMKLGPNGQQIQSRRDALSFAAALLAFPSASVAYEKVAEPTPAWEEAEAQAAAFRKKQRELAKTFNAFFDAFTSATNEKIMQDNLQSMTKFVVQQGGLPSGITAKQVISGVRSKKADMSRAGGWETETEMAYLDLTLQMRRLSLPL
;
A
#
# COMPACT_ATOMS: atom_id res chain seq x y z
N MET A 1 29.83 -19.91 41.68
CA MET A 1 29.23 -19.75 43.02
C MET A 1 29.18 -18.26 43.35
N ARG A 2 27.97 -17.73 43.64
CA ARG A 2 27.64 -16.58 44.52
C ARG A 2 28.40 -15.26 44.25
N LEU A 3 27.74 -14.18 43.81
CA LEU A 3 26.99 -13.33 44.75
C LEU A 3 25.89 -12.54 44.04
N VAL A 4 24.68 -12.80 44.51
CA VAL A 4 23.45 -12.03 44.35
C VAL A 4 23.40 -11.02 45.49
N ALA A 5 22.81 -9.86 45.22
CA ALA A 5 22.19 -8.90 46.15
C ALA A 5 23.10 -8.15 47.14
N LEU A 6 23.14 -6.81 47.00
CA LEU A 6 22.62 -5.84 47.98
C LEU A 6 22.98 -4.40 47.55
N LEU A 7 21.99 -3.61 47.11
CA LEU A 7 21.68 -2.31 47.73
C LEU A 7 20.37 -1.76 47.16
N VAL A 8 19.27 -2.25 47.74
CA VAL A 8 18.03 -1.48 47.88
C VAL A 8 18.30 -0.45 48.98
N LEU A 9 18.25 0.85 48.68
CA LEU A 9 17.86 1.94 49.60
C LEU A 9 18.29 3.30 49.03
N LEU A 10 17.37 3.98 48.35
CA LEU A 10 17.22 5.43 48.49
C LEU A 10 15.76 5.78 48.17
N CYS A 11 15.08 6.10 49.26
CA CYS A 11 13.69 6.49 49.40
C CYS A 11 13.56 8.02 49.23
N GLY A 12 12.39 8.51 48.79
CA GLY A 12 12.04 9.94 48.83
C GLY A 12 11.37 10.42 47.54
N ALA A 13 10.11 10.09 47.26
CA ALA A 13 8.90 10.72 47.81
C ALA A 13 8.79 12.22 47.50
N HIS A 14 8.06 12.59 46.43
CA HIS A 14 7.24 13.81 46.36
C HIS A 14 6.17 13.72 45.24
N GLY A 15 4.94 13.39 45.66
CA GLY A 15 3.74 14.17 45.31
C GLY A 15 3.27 14.22 43.85
N PHE A 16 2.82 13.09 43.29
CA PHE A 16 1.98 13.13 42.08
C PHE A 16 0.50 13.32 42.46
N ARG A 17 0.10 14.59 42.58
CA ARG A 17 -1.28 15.04 42.84
C ARG A 17 -2.10 14.95 41.55
N MET A 18 -2.74 13.81 41.28
CA MET A 18 -3.77 13.71 40.23
C MET A 18 -5.09 14.31 40.74
N GLN A 19 -5.40 15.52 40.26
CA GLN A 19 -6.76 16.05 40.26
C GLN A 19 -7.58 15.29 39.22
N MET A 20 -8.33 14.28 39.65
CA MET A 20 -9.40 13.68 38.84
C MET A 20 -10.56 14.66 38.77
N LYS A 21 -10.78 15.21 37.57
CA LYS A 21 -12.01 15.93 37.21
C LYS A 21 -13.16 14.93 37.21
N LEU A 22 -14.00 15.00 38.23
CA LEU A 22 -15.31 14.34 38.28
C LEU A 22 -16.18 14.91 37.16
N GLY A 23 -16.36 14.13 36.08
CA GLY A 23 -17.43 14.32 35.12
C GLY A 23 -18.73 13.72 35.68
N PRO A 24 -19.88 14.42 35.58
CA PRO A 24 -21.12 13.97 36.18
C PRO A 24 -21.84 13.09 35.16
N ASN A 25 -21.46 11.82 35.04
CA ASN A 25 -22.29 10.79 34.41
C ASN A 25 -21.77 9.44 34.89
N GLY A 26 -22.30 9.01 36.03
CA GLY A 26 -22.03 7.69 36.57
C GLY A 26 -22.54 6.62 35.62
N GLN A 27 -21.64 5.80 35.10
CA GLN A 27 -21.96 4.41 34.83
C GLN A 27 -20.81 3.53 35.31
N GLN A 28 -21.18 2.66 36.25
CA GLN A 28 -20.37 1.64 36.87
C GLN A 28 -19.86 0.64 35.85
N ILE A 29 -18.67 0.14 36.15
CA ILE A 29 -18.08 -1.09 35.67
C ILE A 29 -19.10 -2.24 35.80
N GLN A 30 -19.57 -2.77 34.66
CA GLN A 30 -20.24 -4.07 34.61
C GLN A 30 -19.47 -5.06 33.75
N SER A 31 -18.77 -5.92 34.47
CA SER A 31 -18.64 -7.37 34.31
C SER A 31 -18.29 -7.94 32.92
N ARG A 32 -17.16 -8.67 32.92
CA ARG A 32 -16.60 -9.51 31.85
C ARG A 32 -17.46 -10.73 31.50
N ARG A 33 -18.79 -10.59 31.37
CA ARG A 33 -19.73 -11.71 31.15
C ARG A 33 -20.42 -11.73 29.78
N ASP A 34 -20.23 -10.72 28.94
CA ASP A 34 -20.94 -10.64 27.65
C ASP A 34 -20.14 -11.13 26.42
N ALA A 35 -19.02 -11.84 26.63
CA ALA A 35 -18.17 -12.31 25.54
C ALA A 35 -18.56 -13.69 24.96
N LEU A 36 -19.65 -14.32 25.40
CA LEU A 36 -19.99 -15.71 25.02
C LEU A 36 -21.32 -15.87 24.26
N SER A 37 -22.04 -14.81 23.93
CA SER A 37 -23.35 -14.89 23.25
C SER A 37 -23.30 -14.72 21.71
N PHE A 38 -22.14 -14.47 21.10
CA PHE A 38 -22.00 -14.34 19.63
C PHE A 38 -21.59 -15.63 18.90
N ALA A 39 -21.44 -16.77 19.59
CA ALA A 39 -20.90 -18.00 18.99
C ALA A 39 -21.97 -18.96 18.42
N ALA A 40 -23.27 -18.72 18.61
CA ALA A 40 -24.32 -19.71 18.27
C ALA A 40 -25.08 -19.44 16.96
N ALA A 41 -24.88 -18.30 16.28
CA ALA A 41 -25.66 -17.93 15.09
C ALA A 41 -24.97 -18.21 13.74
N LEU A 42 -23.76 -18.79 13.72
CA LEU A 42 -22.95 -18.92 12.50
C LEU A 42 -22.99 -20.31 11.83
N LEU A 43 -23.73 -21.29 12.36
CA LEU A 43 -23.71 -22.68 11.86
C LEU A 43 -24.96 -23.11 11.06
N ALA A 44 -25.88 -22.19 10.77
CA ALA A 44 -27.10 -22.50 10.01
C ALA A 44 -27.11 -21.83 8.63
N PHE A 45 -25.97 -21.79 7.93
CA PHE A 45 -25.99 -21.57 6.48
C PHE A 45 -26.28 -22.92 5.79
N PRO A 46 -27.40 -23.07 5.06
CA PRO A 46 -27.60 -24.23 4.23
C PRO A 46 -26.47 -24.25 3.18
N SER A 47 -25.63 -25.28 3.25
CA SER A 47 -24.70 -25.60 2.16
C SER A 47 -25.55 -25.99 0.96
N ALA A 48 -25.85 -25.02 0.10
CA ALA A 48 -26.29 -25.31 -1.25
C ALA A 48 -25.11 -25.95 -1.96
N SER A 49 -25.07 -27.29 -1.97
CA SER A 49 -24.23 -28.04 -2.90
C SER A 49 -24.73 -27.68 -4.29
N VAL A 50 -24.07 -26.72 -4.94
CA VAL A 50 -24.29 -26.41 -6.35
C VAL A 50 -23.98 -27.70 -7.09
N ALA A 51 -25.02 -28.39 -7.55
CA ALA A 51 -24.87 -29.47 -8.51
C ALA A 51 -24.14 -28.86 -9.71
N TYR A 52 -22.92 -29.34 -9.97
CA TYR A 52 -22.16 -28.98 -11.15
C TYR A 52 -22.85 -29.61 -12.35
N GLU A 53 -23.95 -29.00 -12.76
CA GLU A 53 -24.49 -29.16 -14.09
C GLU A 53 -23.33 -28.82 -15.02
N LYS A 54 -22.88 -29.82 -15.80
CA LYS A 54 -21.82 -29.67 -16.79
C LYS A 54 -22.15 -28.43 -17.61
N VAL A 55 -21.46 -27.32 -17.33
CA VAL A 55 -21.55 -26.11 -18.13
C VAL A 55 -21.11 -26.53 -19.51
N ALA A 56 -22.11 -26.58 -20.40
CA ALA A 56 -21.96 -27.01 -21.77
C ALA A 56 -20.90 -26.16 -22.48
N GLU A 57 -20.29 -26.79 -23.47
CA GLU A 57 -19.22 -26.36 -24.37
C GLU A 57 -19.01 -24.84 -24.48
N PRO A 58 -17.74 -24.38 -24.50
CA PRO A 58 -17.42 -22.96 -24.66
C PRO A 58 -18.12 -22.44 -25.92
N THR A 59 -19.13 -21.58 -25.71
CA THR A 59 -19.79 -20.91 -26.83
C THR A 59 -18.74 -20.14 -27.62
N PRO A 60 -18.84 -20.03 -28.96
CA PRO A 60 -17.86 -19.30 -29.77
C PRO A 60 -17.67 -17.84 -29.30
N ALA A 61 -18.72 -17.22 -28.76
CA ALA A 61 -18.63 -15.88 -28.14
C ALA A 61 -17.74 -15.83 -26.88
N TRP A 62 -17.66 -16.92 -26.12
CA TRP A 62 -16.79 -17.04 -24.95
C TRP A 62 -15.33 -17.23 -25.36
N GLU A 63 -15.06 -18.04 -26.39
CA GLU A 63 -13.70 -18.22 -26.92
C GLU A 63 -13.14 -16.90 -27.49
N GLU A 64 -13.97 -16.14 -28.21
CA GLU A 64 -13.61 -14.81 -28.71
C GLU A 64 -13.34 -13.82 -27.56
N ALA A 65 -14.20 -13.81 -26.54
CA ALA A 65 -14.01 -12.97 -25.37
C ALA A 65 -12.75 -13.38 -24.57
N GLU A 66 -12.47 -14.67 -24.45
CA GLU A 66 -11.28 -15.16 -23.77
C GLU A 66 -10.00 -14.84 -24.54
N ALA A 67 -10.02 -14.97 -25.88
CA ALA A 67 -8.91 -14.56 -26.73
C ALA A 67 -8.63 -13.06 -26.62
N GLN A 68 -9.67 -12.22 -26.61
CA GLN A 68 -9.54 -10.77 -26.39
C GLN A 68 -8.99 -10.46 -24.99
N ALA A 69 -9.50 -11.13 -23.95
CA ALA A 69 -9.01 -10.98 -22.59
C ALA A 69 -7.55 -11.43 -22.45
N ALA A 70 -7.14 -12.50 -23.13
CA ALA A 70 -5.76 -12.97 -23.16
C ALA A 70 -4.83 -11.97 -23.89
N ALA A 71 -5.28 -11.42 -25.02
CA ALA A 71 -4.56 -10.39 -25.76
C ALA A 71 -4.38 -9.11 -24.93
N PHE A 72 -5.44 -8.68 -24.23
CA PHE A 72 -5.38 -7.55 -23.29
C PHE A 72 -4.38 -7.82 -22.15
N ARG A 73 -4.47 -8.98 -21.50
CA ARG A 73 -3.52 -9.40 -20.45
C ARG A 73 -2.08 -9.44 -20.96
N LYS A 74 -1.84 -9.83 -22.21
CA LYS A 74 -0.50 -9.81 -22.82
C LYS A 74 0.00 -8.37 -23.00
N LYS A 75 -0.80 -7.49 -23.59
CA LYS A 75 -0.46 -6.06 -23.76
C LYS A 75 -0.18 -5.37 -22.43
N GLN A 76 -1.01 -5.59 -21.42
CA GLN A 76 -0.82 -5.03 -20.08
C GLN A 76 0.48 -5.51 -19.42
N ARG A 77 0.86 -6.79 -19.62
CA ARG A 77 2.15 -7.32 -19.13
C ARG A 77 3.33 -6.67 -19.83
N GLU A 78 3.24 -6.40 -21.14
CA GLU A 78 4.30 -5.72 -21.89
C GLU A 78 4.45 -4.26 -21.42
N LEU A 79 3.34 -3.55 -21.23
CA LEU A 79 3.34 -2.20 -20.66
C LEU A 79 3.94 -2.16 -19.25
N ALA A 80 3.58 -3.11 -18.40
CA ALA A 80 4.13 -3.24 -17.05
C ALA A 80 5.64 -3.49 -17.08
N LYS A 81 6.14 -4.32 -18.00
CA LYS A 81 7.59 -4.56 -18.19
C LYS A 81 8.31 -3.28 -18.56
N THR A 82 7.79 -2.52 -19.52
CA THR A 82 8.41 -1.26 -19.95
C THR A 82 8.43 -0.23 -18.83
N PHE A 83 7.32 -0.10 -18.09
CA PHE A 83 7.27 0.80 -16.95
C PHE A 83 8.26 0.41 -15.84
N ASN A 84 8.31 -0.89 -15.49
CA ASN A 84 9.25 -1.40 -14.50
C ASN A 84 10.70 -1.18 -14.93
N ALA A 85 11.02 -1.27 -16.21
CA ALA A 85 12.37 -0.96 -16.70
C ALA A 85 12.78 0.49 -16.41
N PHE A 86 11.88 1.46 -16.59
CA PHE A 86 12.16 2.86 -16.21
C PHE A 86 12.32 3.02 -14.69
N PHE A 87 11.49 2.32 -13.93
CA PHE A 87 11.53 2.37 -12.47
C PHE A 87 12.81 1.72 -11.90
N ASP A 88 13.25 0.60 -12.48
CA ASP A 88 14.49 -0.08 -12.13
C ASP A 88 15.71 0.77 -12.53
N ALA A 89 15.66 1.43 -13.69
CA ALA A 89 16.68 2.39 -14.09
C ALA A 89 16.74 3.60 -13.14
N PHE A 90 15.60 4.10 -12.67
CA PHE A 90 15.54 5.16 -11.66
C PHE A 90 16.13 4.71 -10.31
N THR A 91 15.78 3.53 -9.82
CA THR A 91 16.25 3.04 -8.51
C THR A 91 17.75 2.75 -8.50
N SER A 92 18.29 2.26 -9.62
CA SER A 92 19.73 2.00 -9.80
C SER A 92 20.56 3.23 -10.14
N ALA A 93 19.94 4.32 -10.61
CA ALA A 93 20.65 5.55 -10.96
C ALA A 93 21.35 6.18 -9.75
N THR A 94 22.60 6.60 -9.96
CA THR A 94 23.40 7.40 -9.02
C THR A 94 23.58 8.84 -9.49
N ASN A 95 23.41 9.06 -10.79
CA ASN A 95 23.47 10.38 -11.40
C ASN A 95 22.07 11.01 -11.41
N GLU A 96 22.01 12.27 -11.00
CA GLU A 96 20.78 13.04 -10.98
C GLU A 96 20.08 13.15 -12.33
N LYS A 97 20.83 13.47 -13.38
CA LYS A 97 20.24 13.65 -14.71
C LYS A 97 19.51 12.40 -15.19
N ILE A 98 20.09 11.22 -14.87
CA ILE A 98 19.48 9.93 -15.19
C ILE A 98 18.20 9.70 -14.36
N MET A 99 18.18 10.12 -13.09
CA MET A 99 16.97 10.06 -12.27
C MET A 99 15.86 10.96 -12.83
N GLN A 100 16.19 12.20 -13.17
CA GLN A 100 15.26 13.16 -13.77
C GLN A 100 14.68 12.63 -15.09
N ASP A 101 15.53 12.15 -16.00
CA ASP A 101 15.12 11.60 -17.30
C ASP A 101 14.20 10.39 -17.15
N ASN A 102 14.49 9.51 -16.18
CA ASN A 102 13.63 8.35 -15.89
C ASN A 102 12.28 8.77 -15.30
N LEU A 103 12.25 9.74 -14.38
CA LEU A 103 10.99 10.28 -13.83
C LEU A 103 10.12 10.93 -14.92
N GLN A 104 10.73 11.69 -15.82
CA GLN A 104 10.03 12.28 -16.96
C GLN A 104 9.54 11.20 -17.94
N SER A 105 10.34 10.16 -18.20
CA SER A 105 9.96 9.04 -19.07
C SER A 105 8.78 8.26 -18.48
N MET A 106 8.78 8.00 -17.17
CA MET A 106 7.65 7.43 -16.47
C MET A 106 6.40 8.31 -16.56
N THR A 107 6.56 9.63 -16.44
CA THR A 107 5.43 10.57 -16.54
C THR A 107 4.83 10.57 -17.94
N LYS A 108 5.67 10.66 -18.98
CA LYS A 108 5.23 10.57 -20.38
C LYS A 108 4.52 9.25 -20.65
N PHE A 109 5.04 8.14 -20.13
CA PHE A 109 4.42 6.83 -20.26
C PHE A 109 3.02 6.79 -19.64
N VAL A 110 2.88 7.29 -18.41
CA VAL A 110 1.59 7.35 -17.69
C VAL A 110 0.57 8.21 -18.45
N VAL A 111 0.99 9.35 -19.00
CA VAL A 111 0.13 10.23 -19.81
C VAL A 111 -0.28 9.55 -21.12
N GLN A 112 0.64 8.89 -21.82
CA GLN A 112 0.37 8.21 -23.09
C GLN A 112 -0.58 7.02 -22.94
N GLN A 113 -0.45 6.24 -21.86
CA GLN A 113 -1.31 5.09 -21.60
C GLN A 113 -2.62 5.46 -20.88
N GLY A 114 -2.77 6.71 -20.45
CA GLY A 114 -3.93 7.18 -19.70
C GLY A 114 -4.00 6.64 -18.26
N GLY A 115 -2.87 6.18 -17.71
CA GLY A 115 -2.82 5.63 -16.35
C GLY A 115 -1.61 4.73 -16.11
N LEU A 116 -1.60 4.10 -14.93
CA LEU A 116 -0.60 3.09 -14.59
C LEU A 116 -0.99 1.71 -15.16
N PRO A 117 -0.02 0.87 -15.55
CA PRO A 117 -0.29 -0.51 -15.95
C PRO A 117 -0.99 -1.30 -14.85
N SER A 118 -1.81 -2.28 -15.25
CA SER A 118 -2.49 -3.17 -14.31
C SER A 118 -1.48 -3.87 -13.39
N GLY A 119 -1.75 -3.85 -12.08
CA GLY A 119 -0.91 -4.46 -11.05
C GLY A 119 0.15 -3.55 -10.45
N ILE A 120 0.34 -2.34 -10.98
CA ILE A 120 1.23 -1.33 -10.41
C ILE A 120 0.40 -0.25 -9.73
N THR A 121 0.60 -0.07 -8.43
CA THR A 121 -0.13 0.95 -7.66
C THR A 121 0.66 2.24 -7.53
N ALA A 122 -0.02 3.39 -7.57
CA ALA A 122 0.62 4.69 -7.34
C ALA A 122 1.33 4.74 -5.98
N LYS A 123 0.79 4.05 -4.97
CA LYS A 123 1.42 3.92 -3.64
C LYS A 123 2.79 3.26 -3.71
N GLN A 124 2.95 2.17 -4.47
CA GLN A 124 4.24 1.49 -4.63
C GLN A 124 5.26 2.40 -5.33
N VAL A 125 4.87 3.05 -6.43
CA VAL A 125 5.74 3.97 -7.17
C VAL A 125 6.18 5.13 -6.29
N ILE A 126 5.23 5.81 -5.63
CA ILE A 126 5.52 6.95 -4.74
C ILE A 126 6.40 6.51 -3.56
N SER A 127 6.12 5.34 -2.97
CA SER A 127 6.95 4.82 -1.88
C SER A 127 8.38 4.56 -2.32
N GLY A 128 8.59 3.96 -3.49
CA GLY A 128 9.95 3.69 -3.99
C GLY A 128 10.72 4.96 -4.34
N VAL A 129 10.06 5.96 -4.95
CA VAL A 129 10.68 7.26 -5.21
C VAL A 129 11.04 7.97 -3.90
N ARG A 130 10.17 7.91 -2.88
CA ARG A 130 10.46 8.51 -1.56
C ARG A 130 11.63 7.85 -0.85
N SER A 131 11.75 6.53 -0.91
CA SER A 131 12.91 5.81 -0.36
C SER A 131 14.19 6.28 -1.04
N LYS A 132 14.22 6.30 -2.38
CA LYS A 132 15.38 6.77 -3.14
C LYS A 132 15.71 8.24 -2.86
N LYS A 133 14.69 9.11 -2.75
CA LYS A 133 14.85 10.51 -2.37
C LYS A 133 15.51 10.64 -0.99
N ALA A 134 15.09 9.84 -0.01
CA ALA A 134 15.69 9.87 1.33
C ALA A 134 17.18 9.48 1.28
N ASP A 135 17.55 8.49 0.47
CA ASP A 135 18.94 8.06 0.30
C ASP A 135 19.79 9.14 -0.41
N MET A 136 19.27 9.69 -1.52
CA MET A 136 19.99 10.71 -2.29
C MET A 136 20.08 12.06 -1.57
N SER A 137 19.05 12.43 -0.80
CA SER A 137 19.06 13.67 -0.02
C SER A 137 20.14 13.66 1.07
N ARG A 138 20.43 12.50 1.68
CA ARG A 138 21.56 12.35 2.61
C ARG A 138 22.91 12.46 1.91
N ALA A 139 23.00 12.01 0.66
CA ALA A 139 24.19 12.11 -0.16
C ALA A 139 24.34 13.48 -0.86
N GLY A 140 23.34 14.37 -0.77
CA GLY A 140 23.32 15.66 -1.44
C GLY A 140 23.03 15.63 -2.95
N GLY A 141 22.60 14.49 -3.50
CA GLY A 141 22.34 14.31 -4.94
C GLY A 141 20.87 14.44 -5.35
N TRP A 142 20.10 15.28 -4.64
CA TRP A 142 18.69 15.51 -4.94
C TRP A 142 18.43 17.02 -5.09
N GLU A 143 18.44 17.52 -6.33
CA GLU A 143 18.19 18.93 -6.61
C GLU A 143 16.72 19.20 -6.94
N THR A 144 16.43 20.49 -7.11
CA THR A 144 15.09 21.02 -7.38
C THR A 144 14.50 20.48 -8.69
N GLU A 145 15.32 20.27 -9.72
CA GLU A 145 14.84 19.78 -11.00
C GLU A 145 14.26 18.35 -10.92
N THR A 146 14.93 17.49 -10.17
CA THR A 146 14.46 16.12 -9.89
C THR A 146 13.21 16.13 -9.03
N GLU A 147 13.12 17.06 -8.06
CA GLU A 147 11.91 17.26 -7.26
C GLU A 147 10.71 17.65 -8.12
N MET A 148 10.89 18.58 -9.06
CA MET A 148 9.82 18.99 -9.98
C MET A 148 9.33 17.81 -10.84
N ALA A 149 10.24 16.99 -11.37
CA ALA A 149 9.88 15.81 -12.16
C ALA A 149 9.07 14.79 -11.32
N TYR A 150 9.44 14.59 -10.05
CA TYR A 150 8.69 13.72 -9.14
C TYR A 150 7.29 14.27 -8.81
N LEU A 151 7.16 15.58 -8.59
CA LEU A 151 5.87 16.23 -8.33
C LEU A 151 4.94 16.13 -9.54
N ASP A 152 5.46 16.33 -10.75
CA ASP A 152 4.69 16.18 -11.99
C ASP A 152 4.18 14.74 -12.15
N LEU A 153 5.05 13.74 -12.01
CA LEU A 153 4.65 12.33 -12.01
C LEU A 153 3.51 12.04 -11.03
N THR A 154 3.66 12.55 -9.79
CA THR A 154 2.66 12.34 -8.72
C THR A 154 1.31 12.99 -9.06
N LEU A 155 1.35 14.19 -9.67
CA LEU A 155 0.16 14.90 -10.10
C LEU A 155 -0.54 14.15 -11.25
N GLN A 156 0.20 13.69 -12.26
CA GLN A 156 -0.37 12.93 -13.38
C GLN A 156 -1.00 11.62 -12.91
N MET A 157 -0.32 10.86 -12.05
CA MET A 157 -0.87 9.63 -11.49
C MET A 157 -2.16 9.89 -10.69
N ARG A 158 -2.21 10.96 -9.89
CA ARG A 158 -3.41 11.33 -9.14
C ARG A 158 -4.56 11.71 -10.07
N ARG A 159 -4.29 12.55 -11.07
CA ARG A 159 -5.29 13.02 -12.04
C ARG A 159 -5.96 11.88 -12.79
N LEU A 160 -5.18 10.89 -13.22
CA LEU A 160 -5.66 9.75 -14.01
C LEU A 160 -6.26 8.63 -13.15
N SER A 161 -6.02 8.64 -11.83
CA SER A 161 -6.60 7.65 -10.91
C SER A 161 -8.02 7.95 -10.45
N LEU A 162 -8.54 9.16 -10.70
CA LEU A 162 -9.89 9.55 -10.33
C LEU A 162 -10.88 9.06 -11.40
N PRO A 163 -11.94 8.31 -11.04
CA PRO A 163 -13.02 8.03 -11.97
C PRO A 163 -13.71 9.34 -12.35
N LEU A 164 -13.88 9.57 -13.66
CA LEU A 164 -14.67 10.69 -14.21
C LEU A 164 -16.16 10.48 -13.95
#